data_AF-A0A7S3BXI8-F1
#
_entry.id   AF-A0A7S3BXI8-F1
#
_cell.length_a   1.000
_cell.length_b   1.000
_cell.length_c   1.000
_cell.angle_alpha   90.00
_cell.angle_beta   90.00
_cell.angle_gamma   90.00
#
_symmetry.space_group_name_H-M   'P 1'
#
loop_
_entity.id
_entity.type
_entity.pdbx_description
1 polymer ?
#
loop_
_entity_poly.entity_id
_entity_poly.type
_entity_poly.pdbx_seq_one_letter_code
_entity_poly.pdbx_strand_id
1 'polypeptide(L)'
;RDFSDAIEEMMRNDIARRLPPEALQNSNHFRSHACYCEQTELILRKHSVTMHSLYVKYAQMYDDLSNVFNSTSLMSIGEWLGLLKHIGLFEWGMITHVEARQIFMWSRIRSIADFTDKSERKLRHLLYEDFMEAMVRLATCIALPTDKELHQLQAKDAGEYLIAMAHDVPHEFEQYVTVNKTEWNREPRQHASRCIDHLMMLVCEVVEQNTSRGLFGAADDVVEEEEAAVFLKRMTTGKNLLRRVHSIGGQDGAGFHIAMEAVRQKLLDALKFVAIFSALSEDQLVV
;
A
#
# COMPACT_ATOMS: atom_id res chain seq x y z
N ARG A 1 18.47 -43.54 18.20
CA ARG A 1 18.10 -42.19 17.70
C ARG A 1 16.61 -42.19 17.61
N ASP A 2 15.96 -41.33 18.39
CA ASP A 2 14.51 -41.21 18.37
C ASP A 2 14.09 -40.58 17.04
N PHE A 3 12.90 -40.93 16.55
CA PHE A 3 12.29 -40.28 15.40
C PHE A 3 12.12 -38.78 15.65
N SER A 4 11.87 -38.38 16.92
CA SER A 4 11.82 -36.98 17.33
C SER A 4 13.15 -36.25 17.07
N ASP A 5 14.28 -36.85 17.44
CA ASP A 5 15.61 -36.26 17.24
C ASP A 5 15.91 -36.07 15.74
N ALA A 6 15.51 -37.05 14.91
CA ALA A 6 15.71 -36.99 13.46
C ALA A 6 14.87 -35.90 12.80
N ILE A 7 13.62 -35.69 13.25
CA ILE A 7 12.79 -34.58 12.78
C ILE A 7 13.39 -33.25 13.21
N GLU A 8 13.81 -33.12 14.46
CA GLU A 8 14.39 -31.87 14.94
C GLU A 8 15.69 -31.51 14.21
N GLU A 9 16.53 -32.52 13.94
CA GLU A 9 17.76 -32.36 13.15
C GLU A 9 17.45 -31.94 11.71
N MET A 10 16.49 -32.58 11.04
CA MET A 10 16.05 -32.19 9.69
C MET A 10 15.47 -30.77 9.65
N MET A 11 14.63 -30.40 10.63
CA MET A 11 14.00 -29.08 10.69
C MET A 11 15.05 -27.98 10.92
N ARG A 12 16.00 -28.19 11.85
CA ARG A 12 17.03 -27.20 12.20
C ARG A 12 18.16 -27.12 11.17
N ASN A 13 18.67 -28.26 10.71
CA ASN A 13 19.90 -28.29 9.91
C ASN A 13 19.64 -28.28 8.40
N ASP A 14 18.56 -28.89 7.92
CA ASP A 14 18.29 -29.00 6.48
C ASP A 14 17.26 -27.99 5.99
N ILE A 15 16.14 -27.84 6.70
CA ILE A 15 15.03 -26.98 6.26
C ILE A 15 15.31 -25.52 6.61
N ALA A 16 15.48 -25.18 7.89
CA ALA A 16 15.59 -23.79 8.33
C ALA A 16 16.76 -23.02 7.66
N ARG A 17 17.89 -23.70 7.38
CA ARG A 17 19.05 -23.08 6.72
C ARG A 17 18.85 -22.79 5.23
N ARG A 18 17.91 -23.47 4.58
CA ARG A 18 17.65 -23.33 3.14
C ARG A 18 16.38 -22.52 2.84
N LEU A 19 15.61 -22.18 3.87
CA LEU A 19 14.44 -21.34 3.71
C LEU A 19 14.85 -19.90 3.45
N PRO A 20 14.21 -19.22 2.48
CA PRO A 20 14.37 -17.79 2.32
C PRO A 20 13.83 -17.08 3.57
N PRO A 21 14.38 -15.91 3.95
CA PRO A 21 13.96 -15.21 5.16
C PRO A 21 12.46 -14.86 5.15
N GLU A 22 11.88 -14.65 3.97
CA GLU A 22 10.45 -14.41 3.76
C GLU A 22 9.56 -15.58 4.24
N ALA A 23 10.07 -16.81 4.18
CA ALA A 23 9.35 -17.99 4.68
C ALA A 23 9.43 -18.12 6.21
N LEU A 24 10.33 -17.38 6.85
CA LEU A 24 10.51 -17.34 8.31
C LEU A 24 9.74 -16.17 8.96
N GLN A 25 9.01 -15.38 8.17
CA GLN A 25 8.18 -14.27 8.66
C GLN A 25 7.14 -14.78 9.67
N ASN A 26 7.09 -14.15 10.85
CA ASN A 26 6.13 -14.50 11.90
C ASN A 26 4.92 -13.55 11.86
N SER A 27 3.79 -14.00 11.31
CA SER A 27 2.59 -13.17 11.22
C SER A 27 2.00 -12.80 12.58
N ASN A 28 2.08 -13.68 13.57
CA ASN A 28 1.54 -13.37 14.90
C ASN A 28 2.35 -12.29 15.60
N HIS A 29 3.68 -12.30 15.43
CA HIS A 29 4.54 -11.23 15.92
C HIS A 29 4.16 -9.89 15.27
N PHE A 30 4.05 -9.86 13.93
CA PHE A 30 3.63 -8.66 13.21
C PHE A 30 2.28 -8.14 13.71
N ARG A 31 1.26 -9.00 13.82
CA ARG A 31 -0.07 -8.63 14.32
C ARG A 31 0.00 -8.00 15.71
N SER A 32 0.71 -8.63 16.64
CA SER A 32 0.83 -8.13 18.02
C SER A 32 1.52 -6.76 18.10
N HIS A 33 2.43 -6.47 17.16
CA HIS A 33 3.22 -5.25 17.18
C HIS A 33 2.59 -4.11 16.38
N ALA A 34 2.06 -4.39 15.20
CA ALA A 34 1.60 -3.38 14.25
C ALA A 34 0.08 -3.26 14.16
N CYS A 35 -0.67 -4.37 14.32
CA CYS A 35 -2.11 -4.40 14.12
C CYS A 35 -2.91 -4.25 15.42
N TYR A 36 -2.52 -4.97 16.48
CA TYR A 36 -3.26 -5.08 17.75
C TYR A 36 -2.81 -4.02 18.77
N CYS A 37 -2.67 -2.78 18.31
CA CYS A 37 -2.44 -1.63 19.18
C CYS A 37 -3.56 -0.60 19.01
N GLU A 38 -3.85 0.13 20.09
CA GLU A 38 -4.94 1.09 20.16
C GLU A 38 -4.84 2.17 19.08
N GLN A 39 -3.62 2.62 18.78
CA GLN A 39 -3.36 3.63 17.77
C GLN A 39 -3.71 3.12 16.37
N THR A 40 -3.36 1.88 16.02
CA THR A 40 -3.72 1.31 14.72
C THR A 40 -5.22 1.04 14.65
N GLU A 41 -5.84 0.53 15.73
CA GLU A 41 -7.29 0.32 15.78
C GLU A 41 -8.08 1.60 15.52
N LEU A 42 -7.68 2.73 16.12
CA LEU A 42 -8.34 4.02 15.91
C LEU A 42 -8.32 4.45 14.45
N ILE A 43 -7.20 4.24 13.76
CA ILE A 43 -7.05 4.55 12.34
C ILE A 43 -7.82 3.57 11.45
N LEU A 44 -7.81 2.27 11.77
CA LEU A 44 -8.61 1.28 11.06
C LEU A 44 -10.11 1.57 11.19
N ARG A 45 -10.57 2.03 12.36
CA ARG A 45 -11.95 2.47 12.58
C ARG A 45 -12.28 3.75 11.81
N LYS A 46 -11.36 4.73 11.80
CA LYS A 46 -11.52 5.96 11.01
C LYS A 46 -11.77 5.67 9.54
N HIS A 47 -11.04 4.71 8.96
CA HIS A 47 -11.12 4.36 7.54
C HIS A 47 -11.97 3.12 7.24
N SER A 48 -12.78 2.66 8.20
CA SER A 48 -13.46 1.37 8.08
C SER A 48 -14.46 1.32 6.93
N VAL A 49 -15.12 2.45 6.63
CA VAL A 49 -16.05 2.56 5.51
C VAL A 49 -15.31 2.35 4.19
N THR A 50 -14.28 3.16 3.92
CA THR A 50 -13.42 3.04 2.74
C THR A 50 -12.85 1.62 2.57
N MET A 51 -12.27 1.05 3.63
CA MET A 51 -11.71 -0.31 3.59
C MET A 51 -12.76 -1.37 3.26
N HIS A 52 -13.92 -1.30 3.91
CA HIS A 52 -15.01 -2.24 3.68
C HIS A 52 -15.59 -2.12 2.27
N SER A 53 -15.83 -0.89 1.80
CA SER A 53 -16.31 -0.61 0.45
C SER A 53 -15.40 -1.20 -0.62
N LEU A 54 -14.08 -0.98 -0.49
CA LEU A 54 -13.10 -1.55 -1.41
C LEU A 54 -13.06 -3.07 -1.33
N TYR A 55 -13.05 -3.64 -0.12
CA TYR A 55 -13.03 -5.09 0.06
C TYR A 55 -14.22 -5.75 -0.63
N VAL A 56 -15.45 -5.29 -0.34
CA VAL A 56 -16.68 -5.87 -0.88
C VAL A 56 -16.68 -5.84 -2.41
N LYS A 57 -16.32 -4.69 -3.01
CA LYS A 57 -16.36 -4.57 -4.48
C LYS A 57 -15.27 -5.36 -5.18
N TYR A 58 -14.06 -5.41 -4.62
CA TYR A 58 -12.98 -6.17 -5.24
C TYR A 58 -13.13 -7.67 -5.02
N ALA A 59 -13.63 -8.12 -3.87
CA ALA A 59 -13.90 -9.54 -3.60
C ALA A 59 -15.08 -10.12 -4.41
N GLN A 60 -15.77 -9.28 -5.19
CA GLN A 60 -16.86 -9.66 -6.10
C GLN A 60 -16.48 -9.40 -7.56
N MET A 61 -15.24 -9.00 -7.85
CA MET A 61 -14.82 -8.54 -9.18
C MET A 61 -14.94 -9.65 -10.24
N TYR A 62 -14.68 -10.90 -9.84
CA TYR A 62 -14.76 -12.06 -10.74
C TYR A 62 -15.92 -13.00 -10.42
N ASP A 63 -16.83 -12.62 -9.51
CA ASP A 63 -18.03 -13.40 -9.26
C ASP A 63 -18.98 -13.29 -10.47
N ASP A 64 -19.29 -14.44 -11.09
CA ASP A 64 -20.27 -14.53 -12.15
C ASP A 64 -21.65 -14.05 -11.66
N LEU A 65 -22.32 -13.22 -12.46
CA LEU A 65 -23.66 -12.66 -12.20
C LEU A 65 -24.75 -13.73 -11.91
N SER A 66 -24.45 -15.01 -12.11
CA SER A 66 -25.35 -16.14 -11.85
C SER A 66 -25.32 -16.63 -10.39
N ASN A 67 -24.33 -16.24 -9.57
CA ASN A 67 -24.10 -16.77 -8.22
C ASN A 67 -24.21 -15.72 -7.10
N VAL A 68 -24.96 -14.63 -7.33
CA VAL A 68 -25.17 -13.53 -6.37
C VAL A 68 -25.66 -14.01 -4.99
N PHE A 69 -26.41 -15.12 -4.93
CA PHE A 69 -26.95 -15.68 -3.69
C PHE A 69 -25.98 -16.51 -2.86
N ASN A 70 -24.76 -16.78 -3.35
CA ASN A 70 -23.76 -17.64 -2.69
C ASN A 70 -22.39 -16.97 -2.48
N SER A 71 -22.27 -15.64 -2.67
CA SER A 71 -21.00 -14.95 -2.48
C SER A 71 -20.64 -14.89 -0.99
N THR A 72 -19.87 -15.88 -0.52
CA THR A 72 -18.98 -15.65 0.61
C THR A 72 -17.90 -14.72 0.08
N SER A 73 -18.14 -13.40 0.14
CA SER A 73 -17.23 -12.37 -0.36
C SER A 73 -15.85 -12.57 0.28
N LEU A 74 -14.96 -13.23 -0.46
CA LEU A 74 -13.64 -13.69 -0.05
C LEU A 74 -12.69 -13.20 -1.13
N MET A 75 -11.73 -12.35 -0.77
CA MET A 75 -10.86 -11.75 -1.76
C MET A 75 -9.75 -12.72 -2.17
N SER A 76 -9.74 -13.09 -3.45
CA SER A 76 -8.69 -13.90 -4.07
C SER A 76 -7.41 -13.09 -4.27
N ILE A 77 -6.30 -13.79 -4.55
CA ILE A 77 -5.04 -13.12 -4.87
C ILE A 77 -5.14 -12.29 -6.15
N GLY A 78 -5.98 -12.71 -7.11
CA GLY A 78 -6.21 -11.97 -8.35
C GLY A 78 -6.88 -10.63 -8.07
N GLU A 79 -7.88 -10.62 -7.21
CA GLU A 79 -8.63 -9.42 -6.82
C GLU A 79 -7.79 -8.46 -5.99
N TRP A 80 -6.99 -8.99 -5.06
CA TRP A 80 -5.99 -8.22 -4.32
C TRP A 80 -5.00 -7.52 -5.25
N LEU A 81 -4.40 -8.27 -6.18
CA LEU A 81 -3.47 -7.69 -7.16
C LEU A 81 -4.18 -6.70 -8.10
N GLY A 82 -5.45 -6.96 -8.44
CA GLY A 82 -6.29 -6.04 -9.19
C GLY A 82 -6.46 -4.70 -8.47
N LEU A 83 -6.76 -4.73 -7.17
CA LEU A 83 -6.86 -3.53 -6.33
C LEU A 83 -5.57 -2.71 -6.34
N LEU A 84 -4.42 -3.34 -6.06
CA LEU A 84 -3.14 -2.63 -6.01
C LEU A 84 -2.75 -2.03 -7.36
N LYS A 85 -3.05 -2.74 -8.45
CA LYS A 85 -2.88 -2.23 -9.81
C LYS A 85 -3.80 -1.04 -10.06
N HIS A 86 -5.05 -1.12 -9.65
CA HIS A 86 -6.01 -0.05 -9.87
C HIS A 86 -5.69 1.21 -9.08
N ILE A 87 -5.10 1.08 -7.89
CA ILE A 87 -4.55 2.21 -7.12
C ILE A 87 -3.29 2.79 -7.79
N GLY A 88 -2.61 2.02 -8.66
CA GLY A 88 -1.40 2.45 -9.38
C GLY A 88 -0.09 2.12 -8.66
N LEU A 89 -0.11 1.29 -7.62
CA LEU A 89 1.09 1.02 -6.80
C LEU A 89 2.18 0.25 -7.54
N PHE A 90 1.83 -0.56 -8.55
CA PHE A 90 2.82 -1.24 -9.39
C PHE A 90 3.44 -0.27 -10.38
N GLU A 91 2.62 0.54 -11.04
CA GLU A 91 3.02 1.55 -12.01
C GLU A 91 3.94 2.62 -11.40
N TRP A 92 3.70 2.97 -10.14
CA TRP A 92 4.54 3.87 -9.35
C TRP A 92 5.79 3.22 -8.76
N GLY A 93 6.03 1.93 -8.99
CA GLY A 93 7.18 1.21 -8.43
C GLY A 93 7.16 1.06 -6.90
N MET A 94 6.07 1.45 -6.23
CA MET A 94 5.92 1.41 -4.77
C MET A 94 6.02 -0.03 -4.23
N ILE A 95 5.52 -0.99 -5.01
CA ILE A 95 5.55 -2.41 -4.69
C ILE A 95 5.72 -3.27 -5.94
N THR A 96 6.36 -4.42 -5.80
CA THR A 96 6.46 -5.44 -6.86
C THR A 96 5.35 -6.48 -6.73
N HIS A 97 5.06 -7.21 -7.81
CA HIS A 97 4.11 -8.32 -7.75
C HIS A 97 4.52 -9.41 -6.75
N VAL A 98 5.82 -9.63 -6.55
CA VAL A 98 6.32 -10.65 -5.61
C VAL A 98 6.00 -10.23 -4.17
N GLU A 99 6.32 -9.00 -3.80
CA GLU A 99 6.03 -8.45 -2.47
C GLU A 99 4.52 -8.40 -2.20
N ALA A 100 3.72 -7.98 -3.19
CA ALA A 100 2.26 -7.96 -3.05
C ALA A 100 1.68 -9.35 -2.79
N ARG A 101 2.22 -10.39 -3.45
CA ARG A 101 1.83 -11.80 -3.19
C ARG A 101 2.31 -12.25 -1.81
N GLN A 102 3.50 -11.85 -1.36
CA GLN A 102 3.99 -12.18 -0.03
C GLN A 102 3.09 -11.58 1.06
N ILE A 103 2.73 -10.30 0.94
CA ILE A 103 1.78 -9.64 1.85
C ILE A 103 0.45 -10.40 1.90
N PHE A 104 -0.11 -10.76 0.75
CA PHE A 104 -1.31 -11.60 0.69
C PHE A 104 -1.13 -12.92 1.44
N MET A 105 -0.01 -13.60 1.23
CA MET A 105 0.27 -14.90 1.85
C MET A 105 0.42 -14.80 3.36
N TRP A 106 1.13 -13.78 3.86
CA TRP A 106 1.42 -13.56 5.28
C TRP A 106 0.21 -13.05 6.07
N SER A 107 -0.71 -12.34 5.42
CA SER A 107 -1.86 -11.73 6.11
C SER A 107 -2.95 -12.73 6.47
N ARG A 108 -3.03 -13.86 5.75
CA ARG A 108 -4.08 -14.86 5.98
C ARG A 108 -3.96 -15.51 7.35
N ILE A 109 -5.01 -15.39 8.15
CA ILE A 109 -5.18 -16.08 9.42
C ILE A 109 -5.57 -17.53 9.12
N ARG A 110 -4.74 -18.48 9.55
CA ARG A 110 -4.93 -19.91 9.29
C ARG A 110 -5.51 -20.60 10.52
N SER A 111 -6.81 -20.85 10.51
CA SER A 111 -7.44 -21.79 11.44
C SER A 111 -8.26 -22.81 10.65
N ILE A 112 -7.90 -24.09 10.74
CA ILE A 112 -8.65 -25.19 10.13
C ILE A 112 -9.30 -25.97 11.26
N ALA A 113 -10.63 -25.93 11.33
CA ALA A 113 -11.40 -26.80 12.21
C ALA A 113 -11.77 -28.13 11.54
N ASP A 114 -11.91 -28.13 10.22
CA ASP A 114 -12.28 -29.29 9.39
C ASP A 114 -11.69 -29.20 7.97
N PHE A 115 -11.59 -30.30 7.24
CA PHE A 115 -11.10 -30.36 5.86
C PHE A 115 -12.23 -30.23 4.82
N THR A 116 -13.16 -29.31 5.05
CA THR A 116 -14.27 -29.06 4.13
C THR A 116 -13.85 -28.15 2.97
N ASP A 117 -14.52 -28.24 1.82
CA ASP A 117 -14.29 -27.30 0.70
C ASP A 117 -14.44 -25.83 1.14
N LYS A 118 -15.32 -25.56 2.11
CA LYS A 118 -15.56 -24.23 2.66
C LYS A 118 -14.37 -23.74 3.48
N SER A 119 -13.77 -24.59 4.33
CA SER A 119 -12.58 -24.22 5.09
C SER A 119 -11.37 -24.06 4.15
N GLU A 120 -11.25 -24.91 3.14
CA GLU A 120 -10.19 -24.80 2.14
C GLU A 120 -10.29 -23.50 1.31
N ARG A 121 -11.49 -23.06 0.95
CA ARG A 121 -11.70 -21.75 0.30
C ARG A 121 -11.20 -20.61 1.17
N LYS A 122 -11.53 -20.59 2.47
CA LYS A 122 -10.98 -19.61 3.41
C LYS A 122 -9.46 -19.67 3.49
N LEU A 123 -8.86 -20.85 3.30
CA LEU A 123 -7.39 -20.98 3.21
C LEU A 123 -6.80 -20.43 1.92
N ARG A 124 -7.56 -20.07 0.90
CA ARG A 124 -6.98 -19.56 -0.35
C ARG A 124 -7.20 -18.06 -0.55
N HIS A 125 -8.12 -17.48 0.21
CA HIS A 125 -8.57 -16.10 0.08
C HIS A 125 -8.27 -15.29 1.34
N LEU A 126 -8.44 -13.98 1.27
CA LEU A 126 -8.46 -13.08 2.43
C LEU A 126 -9.91 -12.95 2.91
N LEU A 127 -10.10 -13.06 4.21
CA LEU A 127 -11.25 -12.48 4.92
C LEU A 127 -11.07 -10.96 5.02
N TYR A 128 -12.10 -10.25 5.48
CA TYR A 128 -12.00 -8.81 5.68
C TYR A 128 -10.92 -8.43 6.72
N GLU A 129 -10.79 -9.22 7.79
CA GLU A 129 -9.74 -9.01 8.79
C GLU A 129 -8.34 -9.26 8.22
N ASP A 130 -8.18 -10.27 7.36
CA ASP A 130 -6.92 -10.53 6.66
C ASP A 130 -6.60 -9.39 5.69
N PHE A 131 -7.62 -8.81 5.04
CA PHE A 131 -7.47 -7.65 4.17
C PHE A 131 -7.01 -6.41 4.96
N MET A 132 -7.57 -6.15 6.14
CA MET A 132 -7.10 -5.06 7.01
C MET A 132 -5.63 -5.26 7.40
N GLU A 133 -5.22 -6.48 7.77
CA GLU A 133 -3.81 -6.79 8.03
C GLU A 133 -2.94 -6.57 6.79
N ALA A 134 -3.42 -7.00 5.60
CA ALA A 134 -2.70 -6.81 4.35
C ALA A 134 -2.48 -5.33 4.03
N MET A 135 -3.46 -4.47 4.30
CA MET A 135 -3.34 -3.03 4.14
C MET A 135 -2.32 -2.43 5.12
N VAL A 136 -2.30 -2.87 6.38
CA VAL A 136 -1.29 -2.42 7.36
C VAL A 136 0.12 -2.85 6.93
N ARG A 137 0.29 -4.11 6.52
CA ARG A 137 1.58 -4.61 6.00
C ARG A 137 2.04 -3.86 4.77
N LEU A 138 1.12 -3.61 3.84
CA LEU A 138 1.39 -2.82 2.65
C LEU A 138 1.90 -1.43 3.03
N ALA A 139 1.18 -0.74 3.92
CA ALA A 139 1.55 0.59 4.38
C ALA A 139 2.93 0.64 5.05
N THR A 140 3.33 -0.42 5.76
CA THR A 140 4.67 -0.47 6.40
C THR A 140 5.83 -0.74 5.43
N CYS A 141 5.54 -1.23 4.22
CA CYS A 141 6.58 -1.61 3.26
C CYS A 141 6.77 -0.59 2.12
N ILE A 142 5.71 0.13 1.73
CA ILE A 142 5.79 1.08 0.61
C ILE A 142 6.34 2.45 1.05
N ALA A 143 6.79 3.25 0.07
CA ALA A 143 7.39 4.56 0.33
C ALA A 143 6.31 5.63 0.60
N LEU A 144 5.77 5.66 1.82
CA LEU A 144 4.87 6.73 2.28
C LEU A 144 5.66 7.88 2.94
N PRO A 145 5.20 9.13 2.81
CA PRO A 145 5.76 10.25 3.54
C PRO A 145 5.49 10.11 5.03
N THR A 146 6.41 10.64 5.82
CA THR A 146 6.24 10.79 7.27
C THR A 146 5.49 12.07 7.59
N ASP A 147 4.82 12.12 8.74
CA ASP A 147 4.19 13.37 9.24
C ASP A 147 5.18 14.54 9.27
N LYS A 148 6.45 14.27 9.60
CA LYS A 148 7.52 15.27 9.63
C LYS A 148 7.80 15.82 8.22
N GLU A 149 7.83 14.97 7.21
CA GLU A 149 8.02 15.39 5.81
C GLU A 149 6.84 16.21 5.33
N LEU A 150 5.60 15.74 5.56
CA LEU A 150 4.39 16.48 5.19
C LEU A 150 4.35 17.87 5.84
N HIS A 151 4.69 17.95 7.13
CA HIS A 151 4.75 19.23 7.84
C HIS A 151 5.83 20.17 7.29
N GLN A 152 7.02 19.66 6.98
CA GLN A 152 8.11 20.45 6.39
C GLN A 152 7.76 20.98 5.00
N LEU A 153 6.95 20.23 4.26
CA LEU A 153 6.52 20.53 2.90
C LEU A 153 5.21 21.33 2.85
N GLN A 154 4.58 21.56 4.00
CA GLN A 154 3.24 22.18 4.09
C GLN A 154 2.21 21.46 3.21
N ALA A 155 2.37 20.15 3.02
CA ALA A 155 1.41 19.33 2.30
C ALA A 155 0.19 19.07 3.18
N LYS A 156 -1.01 19.16 2.59
CA LYS A 156 -2.28 18.89 3.28
C LYS A 156 -2.34 17.45 3.80
N ASP A 157 -2.06 16.50 2.91
CA ASP A 157 -2.08 15.07 3.21
C ASP A 157 -1.12 14.28 2.30
N ALA A 158 -0.94 13.00 2.62
CA ALA A 158 -0.02 12.12 1.92
C ALA A 158 -0.48 11.78 0.49
N GLY A 159 -1.79 11.73 0.25
CA GLY A 159 -2.36 11.40 -1.05
C GLY A 159 -2.07 12.51 -2.06
N GLU A 160 -2.43 13.74 -1.70
CA GLU A 160 -2.15 14.92 -2.51
C GLU A 160 -0.65 15.04 -2.81
N TYR A 161 0.20 14.90 -1.79
CA TYR A 161 1.65 15.00 -1.95
C TYR A 161 2.22 13.97 -2.93
N LEU A 162 1.90 12.68 -2.74
CA LEU A 162 2.45 11.61 -3.57
C LEU A 162 1.95 11.71 -5.01
N ILE A 163 0.66 12.02 -5.21
CA ILE A 163 0.10 12.21 -6.55
C ILE A 163 0.73 13.42 -7.22
N ALA A 164 0.94 14.54 -6.49
CA ALA A 164 1.62 15.74 -6.98
C ALA A 164 3.09 15.46 -7.36
N MET A 165 3.81 14.70 -6.54
CA MET A 165 5.18 14.32 -6.87
C MET A 165 5.24 13.41 -8.12
N ALA A 166 4.38 12.39 -8.18
CA ALA A 166 4.40 11.38 -9.24
C ALA A 166 4.18 11.94 -10.67
N HIS A 167 3.57 13.12 -10.83
CA HIS A 167 3.39 13.73 -12.16
C HIS A 167 4.07 15.08 -12.34
N ASP A 168 4.34 15.87 -11.30
CA ASP A 168 5.06 17.14 -11.50
C ASP A 168 6.56 16.94 -11.57
N VAL A 169 7.08 15.94 -10.85
CA VAL A 169 8.51 15.61 -10.75
C VAL A 169 8.73 14.10 -10.73
N PRO A 170 8.42 13.39 -11.83
CA PRO A 170 8.42 11.93 -11.87
C PRO A 170 9.79 11.30 -11.58
N HIS A 171 10.89 11.97 -11.94
CA HIS A 171 12.23 11.45 -11.65
C HIS A 171 12.54 11.49 -10.15
N GLU A 172 12.22 12.59 -9.48
CA GLU A 172 12.35 12.75 -8.03
C GLU A 172 11.42 11.79 -7.29
N PHE A 173 10.24 11.50 -7.84
CA PHE A 173 9.34 10.48 -7.31
C PHE A 173 9.96 9.08 -7.35
N GLU A 174 10.54 8.67 -8.48
CA GLU A 174 11.22 7.36 -8.59
C GLU A 174 12.37 7.24 -7.60
N GLN A 175 13.17 8.30 -7.43
CA GLN A 175 14.23 8.36 -6.43
C GLN A 175 13.65 8.26 -5.01
N TYR A 176 12.59 9.02 -4.73
CA TYR A 176 11.89 9.00 -3.45
C TYR A 176 11.41 7.59 -3.10
N VAL A 177 10.78 6.89 -4.04
CA VAL A 177 10.33 5.50 -3.86
C VAL A 177 11.52 4.58 -3.57
N THR A 178 12.59 4.69 -4.35
CA THR A 178 13.79 3.86 -4.19
C THR A 178 14.44 4.03 -2.82
N VAL A 179 14.52 5.28 -2.33
CA VAL A 179 15.19 5.61 -1.07
C VAL A 179 14.32 5.30 0.15
N ASN A 180 13.01 5.50 0.06
CA ASN A 180 12.11 5.46 1.22
C ASN A 180 11.27 4.20 1.35
N LYS A 181 11.34 3.29 0.37
CA LYS A 181 10.75 1.96 0.49
C LYS A 181 11.42 1.19 1.63
N THR A 182 10.63 0.51 2.44
CA THR A 182 11.13 -0.23 3.61
C THR A 182 11.06 -1.73 3.34
N GLU A 183 12.15 -2.44 3.61
CA GLU A 183 12.17 -3.91 3.55
C GLU A 183 11.21 -4.49 4.60
N TRP A 184 10.53 -5.59 4.28
CA TRP A 184 9.50 -6.20 5.14
C TRP A 184 9.99 -6.62 6.54
N ASN A 185 11.29 -6.82 6.70
CA ASN A 185 11.95 -7.24 7.95
C ASN A 185 12.56 -6.07 8.73
N ARG A 186 12.35 -4.83 8.29
CA ARG A 186 12.80 -3.62 8.98
C ARG A 186 11.62 -2.87 9.58
N GLU A 187 11.93 -2.10 10.63
CA GLU A 187 10.96 -1.18 11.20
C GLU A 187 10.57 -0.10 10.18
N PRO A 188 9.27 0.23 10.05
CA PRO A 188 8.81 1.30 9.18
C PRO A 188 9.39 2.65 9.61
N ARG A 189 9.47 3.58 8.65
CA ARG A 189 9.99 4.95 8.86
C ARG A 189 9.24 5.77 9.92
N GLN A 190 8.03 5.33 10.27
CA GLN A 190 7.18 5.87 11.31
C GLN A 190 6.24 4.79 11.83
N HIS A 191 5.50 5.08 12.89
CA HIS A 191 4.59 4.12 13.50
C HIS A 191 3.55 3.58 12.49
N ALA A 192 3.27 2.27 12.55
CA ALA A 192 2.39 1.59 11.58
C ALA A 192 1.01 2.26 11.44
N SER A 193 0.46 2.79 12.53
CA SER A 193 -0.81 3.53 12.52
C SER A 193 -0.77 4.79 11.63
N ARG A 194 0.37 5.50 11.56
CA ARG A 194 0.54 6.66 10.68
C ARG A 194 0.75 6.23 9.23
N CYS A 195 1.51 5.16 9.01
CA CYS A 195 1.65 4.55 7.69
C CYS A 195 0.28 4.19 7.10
N ILE A 196 -0.57 3.47 7.84
CA ILE A 196 -1.89 3.08 7.31
C ILE A 196 -2.81 4.30 7.10
N ASP A 197 -2.75 5.33 7.94
CA ASP A 197 -3.51 6.58 7.72
C ASP A 197 -3.13 7.23 6.37
N HIS A 198 -1.83 7.34 6.09
CA HIS A 198 -1.33 7.91 4.83
C HIS A 198 -1.64 7.04 3.61
N LEU A 199 -1.56 5.72 3.73
CA LEU A 199 -2.00 4.82 2.66
C LEU A 199 -3.48 5.05 2.36
N MET A 200 -4.33 5.18 3.38
CA MET A 200 -5.76 5.39 3.17
C MET A 200 -6.06 6.76 2.57
N MET A 201 -5.35 7.82 2.97
CA MET A 201 -5.44 9.13 2.31
C MET A 201 -5.11 9.03 0.81
N LEU A 202 -4.02 8.33 0.47
CA LEU A 202 -3.65 8.08 -0.93
C LEU A 202 -4.74 7.30 -1.67
N VAL A 203 -5.29 6.25 -1.06
CA VAL A 203 -6.35 5.44 -1.66
C VAL A 203 -7.61 6.27 -1.91
N CYS A 204 -8.06 7.05 -0.93
CA CYS A 204 -9.22 7.94 -1.08
C CYS A 204 -8.99 8.94 -2.22
N GLU A 205 -7.86 9.65 -2.21
CA GLU A 205 -7.54 10.65 -3.23
C GLU A 205 -7.47 10.02 -4.64
N VAL A 206 -6.86 8.83 -4.78
CA VAL A 206 -6.84 8.12 -6.07
C VAL A 206 -8.25 7.73 -6.50
N VAL A 207 -9.09 7.21 -5.61
CA VAL A 207 -10.46 6.84 -5.96
C VAL A 207 -11.25 8.08 -6.37
N GLU A 208 -11.31 9.08 -5.50
CA GLU A 208 -12.07 10.33 -5.68
C GLU A 208 -11.65 11.07 -6.95
N GLN A 209 -10.34 11.22 -7.24
CA GLN A 209 -9.91 11.86 -8.51
C GLN A 209 -10.45 11.14 -9.75
N ASN A 210 -10.77 9.86 -9.61
CA ASN A 210 -11.20 9.00 -10.69
C ASN A 210 -12.69 8.65 -10.68
N THR A 211 -13.45 9.12 -9.70
CA THR A 211 -14.91 8.91 -9.55
C THR A 211 -15.66 10.25 -9.44
N SER A 212 -15.04 11.24 -8.80
CA SER A 212 -15.65 12.47 -8.34
C SER A 212 -15.46 13.63 -9.31
N ARG A 213 -16.51 13.84 -10.11
CA ARG A 213 -17.13 15.16 -10.38
C ARG A 213 -18.38 14.92 -11.20
N GLY A 214 -19.51 14.74 -10.50
CA GLY A 214 -20.84 14.74 -11.09
C GLY A 214 -21.90 13.91 -10.36
N LEU A 215 -21.50 12.83 -9.67
CA LEU A 215 -22.45 11.87 -9.09
C LEU A 215 -22.43 11.78 -7.54
N PHE A 216 -21.30 12.01 -6.88
CA PHE A 216 -21.14 11.72 -5.43
C PHE A 216 -20.81 12.92 -4.54
N GLY A 217 -20.71 14.14 -5.09
CA GLY A 217 -20.43 15.36 -4.30
C GLY A 217 -18.96 15.79 -4.32
N ALA A 218 -18.56 16.52 -3.28
CA ALA A 218 -17.17 16.97 -3.07
C ALA A 218 -16.37 15.88 -2.35
N ALA A 219 -15.04 15.90 -2.49
CA ALA A 219 -14.12 15.02 -1.76
C ALA A 219 -14.35 15.16 -0.25
N ASP A 220 -14.58 14.04 0.43
CA ASP A 220 -14.85 13.95 1.86
C ASP A 220 -13.93 12.95 2.59
N ASP A 221 -12.89 12.47 1.89
CA ASP A 221 -11.90 11.50 2.36
C ASP A 221 -12.52 10.12 2.70
N VAL A 222 -13.72 9.81 2.22
CA VAL A 222 -14.43 8.55 2.49
C VAL A 222 -14.95 7.93 1.19
N VAL A 223 -14.57 6.68 0.93
CA VAL A 223 -15.05 5.96 -0.26
C VAL A 223 -16.21 5.05 0.10
N GLU A 224 -17.40 5.38 -0.40
CA GLU A 224 -18.59 4.54 -0.27
C GLU A 224 -18.62 3.40 -1.30
N GLU A 225 -19.51 2.44 -1.12
CA GLU A 225 -19.61 1.25 -1.97
C GLU A 225 -19.92 1.58 -3.43
N GLU A 226 -20.78 2.55 -3.67
CA GLU A 226 -21.15 3.04 -4.99
C GLU A 226 -19.96 3.67 -5.71
N GLU A 227 -19.16 4.43 -4.97
CA GLU A 227 -17.96 5.07 -5.50
C GLU A 227 -16.89 4.02 -5.83
N ALA A 228 -16.61 3.10 -4.92
CA ALA A 228 -15.71 1.97 -5.15
C ALA A 228 -16.14 1.13 -6.37
N ALA A 229 -17.45 0.92 -6.57
CA ALA A 229 -17.98 0.21 -7.73
C ALA A 229 -17.75 0.98 -9.04
N VAL A 230 -17.95 2.30 -9.04
CA VAL A 230 -17.66 3.15 -10.21
C VAL A 230 -16.17 3.13 -10.53
N PHE A 231 -15.30 3.23 -9.52
CA PHE A 231 -13.86 3.16 -9.68
C PHE A 231 -13.42 1.83 -10.32
N LEU A 232 -13.86 0.70 -9.76
CA LEU A 232 -13.57 -0.64 -10.29
C LEU A 232 -14.03 -0.78 -11.75
N LYS A 233 -15.25 -0.30 -12.07
CA LYS A 233 -15.79 -0.33 -13.43
C LYS A 233 -14.95 0.50 -14.41
N ARG A 234 -14.45 1.66 -14.01
CA ARG A 234 -13.61 2.52 -14.86
C ARG A 234 -12.27 1.85 -15.17
N MET A 235 -11.64 1.22 -14.19
CA MET A 235 -10.36 0.53 -14.41
C MET A 235 -10.48 -0.73 -15.26
N THR A 236 -11.51 -1.54 -15.00
CA THR A 236 -11.77 -2.75 -15.82
C THR A 236 -12.12 -2.44 -17.28
N THR A 237 -12.67 -1.25 -17.55
CA THR A 237 -12.93 -0.77 -18.91
C THR A 237 -11.69 -0.15 -19.59
N GLY A 238 -10.52 -0.17 -18.93
CA GLY A 238 -9.25 0.30 -19.48
C GLY A 238 -9.19 1.81 -19.67
N LYS A 239 -9.99 2.59 -18.94
CA LYS A 239 -9.88 4.05 -18.97
C LYS A 239 -8.54 4.46 -18.39
N ASN A 240 -7.80 5.30 -19.12
CA ASN A 240 -6.62 5.96 -18.56
C ASN A 240 -7.09 6.85 -17.40
N LEU A 241 -6.66 6.49 -16.19
CA LEU A 241 -6.93 7.21 -14.95
C LEU A 241 -5.69 8.03 -14.56
N LEU A 242 -5.90 9.14 -13.84
CA LEU A 242 -4.97 10.27 -13.57
C LEU A 242 -4.83 11.28 -14.73
N ARG A 243 -4.74 12.61 -14.55
CA ARG A 243 -4.63 13.46 -13.35
C ARG A 243 -5.51 14.71 -13.53
N ARG A 244 -6.18 15.20 -12.48
CA ARG A 244 -6.63 16.60 -12.47
C ARG A 244 -5.62 17.44 -11.71
N VAL A 245 -4.87 18.25 -12.45
CA VAL A 245 -4.20 19.44 -11.94
C VAL A 245 -5.29 20.35 -11.38
N HIS A 246 -5.38 20.51 -10.06
CA HIS A 246 -5.86 21.80 -9.58
C HIS A 246 -4.75 22.78 -9.94
N SER A 247 -5.00 23.63 -10.94
CA SER A 247 -4.30 24.91 -10.95
C SER A 247 -4.61 25.51 -9.59
N ILE A 248 -3.60 25.65 -8.74
CA ILE A 248 -3.67 26.42 -7.50
C ILE A 248 -3.91 27.86 -7.94
N GLY A 249 -5.16 28.16 -8.29
CA GLY A 249 -5.69 29.49 -8.48
C GLY A 249 -5.95 30.05 -7.10
N GLY A 250 -4.90 30.53 -6.45
CA GLY A 250 -4.97 31.12 -5.13
C GLY A 250 -3.65 31.06 -4.38
N GLN A 251 -2.69 31.90 -4.78
CA GLN A 251 -1.51 32.39 -4.04
C GLN A 251 -0.52 31.40 -3.35
N ASP A 252 -0.81 30.11 -3.17
CA ASP A 252 0.04 29.17 -2.41
C ASP A 252 0.84 28.17 -3.26
N GLY A 253 0.67 28.15 -4.59
CA GLY A 253 1.44 27.28 -5.49
C GLY A 253 2.93 27.60 -5.56
N ALA A 254 3.31 28.83 -5.16
CA ALA A 254 4.70 29.20 -4.97
C ALA A 254 5.30 28.46 -3.77
N GLY A 255 4.53 28.23 -2.70
CA GLY A 255 4.98 27.49 -1.51
C GLY A 255 5.32 26.03 -1.84
N PHE A 256 4.47 25.36 -2.62
CA PHE A 256 4.73 23.98 -3.07
C PHE A 256 5.95 23.90 -4.01
N HIS A 257 6.06 24.78 -5.01
CA HIS A 257 7.26 24.82 -5.86
C HIS A 257 8.53 25.16 -5.08
N ILE A 258 8.46 26.08 -4.11
CA ILE A 258 9.59 26.43 -3.24
C ILE A 258 9.91 25.27 -2.29
N ALA A 259 8.91 24.55 -1.78
CA ALA A 259 9.09 23.39 -0.92
C ALA A 259 9.67 22.19 -1.68
N MET A 260 9.21 21.97 -2.90
CA MET A 260 9.76 20.96 -3.81
C MET A 260 11.17 21.33 -4.27
N GLU A 261 11.45 22.61 -4.54
CA GLU A 261 12.82 23.07 -4.83
C GLU A 261 13.72 22.98 -3.59
N ALA A 262 13.18 23.20 -2.39
CA ALA A 262 13.91 23.01 -1.13
C ALA A 262 14.16 21.52 -0.81
N VAL A 263 13.22 20.63 -1.14
CA VAL A 263 13.40 19.17 -1.05
C VAL A 263 14.38 18.68 -2.10
N ARG A 264 14.27 19.16 -3.34
CA ARG A 264 15.25 18.93 -4.40
C ARG A 264 16.63 19.37 -3.96
N GLN A 265 16.77 20.58 -3.40
CA GLN A 265 18.05 21.09 -2.92
C GLN A 265 18.61 20.25 -1.76
N LYS A 266 17.77 19.82 -0.80
CA LYS A 266 18.19 18.93 0.30
C LYS A 266 18.59 17.53 -0.19
N LEU A 267 17.90 16.99 -1.18
CA LEU A 267 18.24 15.70 -1.80
C LEU A 267 19.55 15.80 -2.58
N LEU A 268 19.73 16.86 -3.37
CA LEU A 268 21.00 17.16 -4.05
C LEU A 268 22.15 17.35 -3.06
N ASP A 269 21.92 18.04 -1.95
CA ASP A 269 22.94 18.22 -0.91
C ASP A 269 23.24 16.91 -0.18
N ALA A 270 22.26 16.03 0.03
CA ALA A 270 22.48 14.70 0.60
C ALA A 270 23.28 13.78 -0.35
N LEU A 271 23.06 13.89 -1.67
CA LEU A 271 23.79 13.15 -2.69
C LEU A 271 25.27 13.56 -2.77
N LYS A 272 25.61 14.83 -2.47
CA LYS A 272 27.01 15.30 -2.40
C LYS A 272 27.84 14.59 -1.31
N PHE A 273 27.20 13.99 -0.30
CA PHE A 273 27.89 13.25 0.77
C PHE A 273 28.03 11.74 0.50
N VAL A 274 27.44 11.23 -0.59
CA VAL A 274 27.65 9.86 -1.04
C VAL A 274 28.95 9.83 -1.86
N ALA A 275 29.97 9.13 -1.37
CA ALA A 275 31.35 9.12 -1.92
C ALA A 275 31.48 8.72 -3.41
N ILE A 276 30.41 8.21 -4.03
CA ILE A 276 30.36 7.87 -5.46
C ILE A 276 30.13 9.11 -6.33
N PHE A 277 29.56 10.19 -5.79
CA PHE A 277 29.19 11.41 -6.54
C PHE A 277 30.13 12.60 -6.34
N SER A 278 31.17 12.49 -5.50
CA SER A 278 32.16 13.56 -5.30
C SER A 278 33.04 13.86 -6.53
N ALA A 279 32.82 13.14 -7.64
CA ALA A 279 33.56 13.28 -8.90
C ALA A 279 32.74 13.88 -10.05
N LEU A 280 31.45 14.21 -9.85
CA LEU A 280 30.58 14.76 -10.90
C LEU A 280 30.40 16.27 -10.68
N SER A 281 30.59 17.06 -11.74
CA SER A 281 30.39 18.53 -11.72
C SER A 281 28.90 18.89 -11.70
N GLU A 282 28.54 20.10 -11.26
CA GLU A 282 27.14 20.57 -11.22
C GLU A 282 26.43 20.44 -12.58
N ASP A 283 27.15 20.62 -13.70
CA ASP A 283 26.63 20.44 -15.05
C ASP A 283 26.25 18.98 -15.42
N GLN A 284 26.69 18.00 -14.63
CA GLN A 284 26.39 16.57 -14.84
C GLN A 284 25.28 16.05 -13.93
N LEU A 285 24.82 16.85 -12.96
CA LEU A 285 23.71 16.54 -12.04
C LEU A 285 22.37 17.12 -12.52
N VAL A 286 22.38 17.92 -13.59
CA VAL A 286 21.18 18.49 -14.22
C VAL A 286 21.00 17.85 -15.60
N VAL A 287 20.34 16.68 -15.63
CA VAL A 287 19.73 16.09 -16.84
C VAL A 287 18.32 15.65 -16.50
#